data_AF-A0A5S9LYI5-F1
#
_entry.id   AF-A0A5S9LYI5-F1
#
_cell.length_a   1.000
_cell.length_b   1.000
_cell.length_c   1.000
_cell.angle_alpha   90.00
_cell.angle_beta   90.00
_cell.angle_gamma   90.00
#
_symmetry.space_group_name_H-M   'P 1'
#
loop_
_entity.id
_entity.type
_entity.pdbx_description
1 polymer ?
#
loop_
_entity_poly.entity_id
_entity_poly.type
_entity_poly.pdbx_seq_one_letter_code
_entity_poly.pdbx_strand_id
1 'polypeptide(L)'
;MRMSSLSSLLPFQSMVKKEKTIRTHEETVAQLLSDLGIRTKAEDHISPSLNTKIQDNMNIVYDAAIPVHLTLDGKEKTIWTTDQTVGALLKNEKIDIGKHDQVTPGKNDKLTKDMNLVVQQAFQVSLNDGKRKKKCGPLRLRSLTF
;
A
#
# COMPACT_ATOMS: atom_id res chain seq x y z
N MET A 1 16.71 34.97 -37.36
CA MET A 1 17.13 33.78 -36.57
C MET A 1 15.90 33.27 -35.82
N ARG A 2 15.45 32.04 -36.07
CA ARG A 2 14.19 31.50 -35.52
C ARG A 2 14.53 30.29 -34.64
N MET A 3 14.47 30.45 -33.32
CA MET A 3 14.65 29.34 -32.36
C MET A 3 13.42 29.28 -31.47
N SER A 4 12.39 28.63 -31.99
CA SER A 4 11.14 28.36 -31.28
C SER A 4 11.27 27.10 -30.43
N SER A 5 11.04 27.25 -29.13
CA SER A 5 10.53 26.26 -28.15
C SER A 5 10.95 24.79 -28.31
N LEU A 6 11.67 24.29 -27.31
CA LEU A 6 11.64 22.88 -26.90
C LEU A 6 11.91 22.75 -25.39
N SER A 7 11.02 23.33 -24.58
CA SER A 7 10.87 22.86 -23.20
C SER A 7 9.95 21.64 -23.23
N SER A 8 10.54 20.45 -23.32
CA SER A 8 9.80 19.19 -23.32
C SER A 8 9.24 18.92 -21.92
N LEU A 9 8.05 19.46 -21.66
CA LEU A 9 7.21 19.04 -20.56
C LEU A 9 6.93 17.53 -20.69
N LEU A 10 7.65 16.73 -19.90
CA LEU A 10 7.36 15.31 -19.75
C LEU A 10 5.89 15.20 -19.29
N PRO A 11 5.05 14.40 -19.98
CA PRO A 11 3.67 14.26 -19.58
C PRO A 11 3.61 13.64 -18.18
N PHE A 12 2.90 14.31 -17.28
CA PHE A 12 2.56 13.78 -15.96
C PHE A 12 1.78 12.47 -16.16
N GLN A 13 2.47 11.33 -16.01
CA GLN A 13 2.06 10.08 -16.63
C GLN A 13 0.93 9.41 -15.83
N SER A 14 -0.29 9.88 -16.09
CA SER A 14 -1.59 9.21 -15.90
C SER A 14 -1.73 8.31 -14.66
N MET A 15 -2.07 8.93 -13.53
CA MET A 15 -2.74 8.26 -12.41
C MET A 15 -4.27 8.17 -12.66
N VAL A 16 -4.68 7.83 -13.89
CA VAL A 16 -6.09 7.69 -14.28
C VAL A 16 -6.44 6.21 -14.33
N LYS A 17 -7.49 5.81 -13.58
CA LYS A 17 -8.06 4.45 -13.66
C LYS A 17 -8.50 4.22 -15.11
N LYS A 18 -7.89 3.25 -15.80
CA LYS A 18 -8.15 3.00 -17.23
C LYS A 18 -9.48 2.27 -17.39
N GLU A 19 -10.53 3.03 -17.65
CA GLU A 19 -11.81 2.48 -18.09
C GLU A 19 -11.65 1.87 -19.50
N LYS A 20 -12.17 0.65 -19.69
CA LYS A 20 -12.14 -0.06 -20.96
C LYS A 20 -13.47 -0.78 -21.16
N THR A 21 -14.22 -0.40 -22.18
CA THR A 21 -15.39 -1.16 -22.62
C THR A 21 -14.94 -2.45 -23.30
N ILE A 22 -15.52 -3.57 -22.90
CA ILE A 22 -15.21 -4.90 -23.43
C ILE A 22 -16.53 -5.55 -23.83
N ARG A 23 -16.57 -6.17 -25.01
CA ARG A 23 -17.70 -6.99 -25.46
C ARG A 23 -17.30 -8.45 -25.28
N THR A 24 -18.15 -9.23 -24.64
CA THR A 24 -17.86 -10.62 -24.28
C THR A 24 -19.13 -11.47 -24.38
N HIS A 25 -18.95 -12.78 -24.52
CA HIS A 25 -20.02 -13.78 -24.39
C HIS A 25 -19.83 -14.66 -23.14
N GLU A 26 -18.84 -14.35 -22.29
CA GLU A 26 -18.57 -15.12 -21.08
C GLU A 26 -19.70 -14.99 -20.06
N GLU A 27 -20.02 -16.10 -19.38
CA GLU A 27 -21.13 -16.12 -18.43
C GLU A 27 -20.78 -15.44 -17.10
N THR A 28 -19.50 -15.43 -16.70
CA THR A 28 -19.07 -14.98 -15.35
C THR A 28 -17.84 -14.07 -15.38
N VAL A 29 -17.69 -13.27 -14.32
CA VAL A 29 -16.52 -12.39 -14.10
C VAL A 29 -15.21 -13.18 -14.16
N ALA A 30 -15.15 -14.38 -13.58
CA ALA A 30 -13.97 -15.24 -13.61
C ALA A 30 -13.54 -15.64 -15.04
N GLN A 31 -14.50 -16.02 -15.88
CA GLN A 31 -14.24 -16.37 -17.27
C GLN A 31 -13.75 -15.16 -18.07
N LEU A 32 -14.41 -14.01 -17.94
CA LEU A 32 -14.00 -12.77 -18.61
C LEU A 32 -12.57 -12.36 -18.23
N LEU A 33 -12.22 -12.38 -16.95
CA LEU A 33 -10.85 -12.05 -16.51
C LEU A 33 -9.84 -13.05 -17.09
N SER A 34 -10.20 -14.34 -17.16
CA SER A 34 -9.35 -15.38 -17.74
C SER A 34 -9.13 -15.23 -19.25
N ASP A 35 -10.19 -14.91 -20.02
CA ASP A 35 -10.12 -14.62 -21.46
C ASP A 35 -9.23 -13.40 -21.76
N LEU A 36 -9.29 -12.38 -20.91
CA LEU A 36 -8.40 -11.21 -20.95
C LEU A 36 -6.95 -11.51 -20.52
N GLY A 37 -6.63 -12.76 -20.16
CA GLY A 37 -5.30 -13.19 -19.70
C GLY A 37 -4.96 -12.75 -18.27
N ILE A 38 -5.94 -12.25 -17.50
CA ILE A 38 -5.75 -11.77 -16.13
C ILE A 38 -5.80 -12.95 -15.17
N ARG A 39 -4.66 -13.30 -14.58
CA ARG A 39 -4.58 -14.30 -13.51
C ARG A 39 -4.87 -13.65 -12.17
N THR A 40 -6.02 -13.99 -11.60
CA THR A 40 -6.48 -13.48 -10.30
C THR A 40 -5.82 -14.22 -9.14
N LYS A 41 -5.47 -13.48 -8.08
CA LYS A 41 -5.00 -14.00 -6.78
C LYS A 41 -6.09 -13.84 -5.71
N ALA A 42 -5.93 -14.52 -4.58
CA ALA A 42 -6.89 -14.45 -3.48
C ALA A 42 -6.92 -13.06 -2.80
N GLU A 43 -5.83 -12.32 -2.91
CA GLU A 43 -5.65 -10.99 -2.31
C GLU A 43 -6.07 -9.85 -3.24
N ASP A 44 -6.33 -10.12 -4.53
CA ASP A 44 -6.80 -9.11 -5.48
C ASP A 44 -8.24 -8.67 -5.16
N HIS A 45 -8.53 -7.38 -5.31
CA HIS A 45 -9.90 -6.89 -5.13
C HIS A 45 -10.68 -6.99 -6.44
N ILE A 46 -11.77 -7.75 -6.40
CA ILE A 46 -12.64 -8.02 -7.56
C ILE A 46 -14.09 -7.79 -7.15
N SER A 47 -14.76 -6.87 -7.85
CA SER A 47 -16.16 -6.50 -7.60
C SER A 47 -16.91 -6.24 -8.91
N PRO A 48 -18.01 -6.92 -9.22
CA PRO A 48 -18.63 -8.00 -8.45
C PRO A 48 -17.75 -9.25 -8.29
N SER A 49 -18.19 -10.22 -7.46
CA SER A 49 -17.41 -11.44 -7.19
C SER A 49 -17.17 -12.27 -8.45
N LEU A 50 -16.12 -13.09 -8.45
CA LEU A 50 -15.72 -13.97 -9.57
C LEU A 50 -16.86 -14.84 -10.13
N ASN A 51 -17.78 -15.29 -9.28
CA ASN A 51 -18.91 -16.15 -9.66
C ASN A 51 -20.15 -15.36 -10.10
N THR A 52 -20.09 -14.03 -10.14
CA THR A 52 -21.22 -13.19 -10.56
C THR A 52 -21.45 -13.37 -12.05
N LYS A 53 -22.71 -13.60 -12.44
CA LYS A 53 -23.08 -13.66 -13.85
C LYS A 53 -22.96 -12.30 -14.51
N ILE A 54 -22.34 -12.24 -15.69
CA ILE A 54 -22.19 -11.01 -16.46
C ILE A 54 -23.56 -10.56 -16.99
N GLN A 55 -23.77 -9.25 -17.02
CA GLN A 55 -24.97 -8.60 -17.54
C GLN A 55 -24.56 -7.41 -18.42
N ASP A 56 -25.46 -6.99 -19.31
CA ASP A 56 -25.20 -5.82 -20.16
C ASP A 56 -24.98 -4.55 -19.31
N ASN A 57 -24.03 -3.72 -19.73
CA ASN A 57 -23.57 -2.52 -19.01
C ASN A 57 -23.06 -2.75 -17.57
N MET A 58 -22.70 -3.99 -17.19
CA MET A 58 -22.09 -4.27 -15.88
C MET A 58 -20.71 -3.60 -15.74
N ASN A 59 -20.52 -2.83 -14.67
CA ASN A 59 -19.21 -2.34 -14.26
C ASN A 59 -18.46 -3.40 -13.44
N ILE A 60 -17.23 -3.73 -13.84
CA ILE A 60 -16.36 -4.67 -13.14
C ILE A 60 -15.10 -3.94 -12.71
N VAL A 61 -14.86 -3.91 -11.40
CA VAL A 61 -13.64 -3.40 -10.77
C VAL A 61 -12.69 -4.56 -10.52
N TYR A 62 -11.49 -4.45 -11.08
CA TYR A 62 -10.35 -5.32 -10.79
C TYR A 62 -9.17 -4.45 -10.36
N ASP A 63 -8.79 -4.53 -9.09
CA ASP A 63 -7.62 -3.86 -8.53
C ASP A 63 -6.65 -4.93 -8.00
N ALA A 64 -5.55 -5.16 -8.73
CA ALA A 64 -4.57 -6.19 -8.43
C ALA A 64 -3.77 -5.87 -7.16
N ALA A 65 -3.62 -6.84 -6.26
CA ALA A 65 -2.82 -6.67 -5.06
C ALA A 65 -1.33 -6.65 -5.39
N ILE A 66 -0.63 -5.66 -4.83
CA ILE A 66 0.81 -5.48 -4.91
C ILE A 66 1.50 -6.03 -3.64
N PRO A 67 2.71 -6.59 -3.77
CA PRO A 67 3.52 -6.98 -2.62
C PRO A 67 4.22 -5.74 -2.03
N VAL A 68 4.24 -5.66 -0.70
CA VAL A 68 4.96 -4.67 0.09
C VAL A 68 5.77 -5.42 1.16
N HIS A 69 7.06 -5.12 1.26
CA HIS A 69 7.97 -5.75 2.23
C HIS A 69 7.98 -4.90 3.50
N LEU A 70 7.28 -5.36 4.54
CA LEU A 70 7.21 -4.68 5.83
C LEU A 70 8.27 -5.23 6.79
N THR A 71 9.15 -4.35 7.26
CA THR A 71 10.02 -4.57 8.43
C THR A 71 9.39 -3.90 9.66
N LEU A 72 8.93 -4.68 10.62
CA LEU A 72 8.41 -4.19 11.91
C LEU A 72 9.39 -4.56 13.03
N ASP A 73 10.04 -3.56 13.64
CA ASP A 73 11.05 -3.73 14.70
C ASP A 73 12.13 -4.80 14.39
N GLY A 74 12.56 -4.85 13.14
CA GLY A 74 13.57 -5.80 12.64
C GLY A 74 13.02 -7.17 12.21
N LYS A 75 11.71 -7.39 12.24
CA LYS A 75 11.06 -8.60 11.68
C LYS A 75 10.47 -8.29 10.31
N GLU A 76 10.88 -9.04 9.30
CA GLU A 76 10.40 -8.88 7.93
C GLU A 76 9.20 -9.78 7.63
N LYS A 77 8.20 -9.25 6.90
CA LYS A 77 7.16 -10.01 6.23
C LYS A 77 6.76 -9.33 4.91
N THR A 78 6.32 -10.11 3.93
CA THR A 78 5.69 -9.56 2.72
C THR A 78 4.19 -9.57 2.91
N ILE A 79 3.54 -8.43 2.68
CA ILE A 79 2.08 -8.27 2.68
C ILE A 79 1.64 -8.03 1.23
N TRP A 80 0.58 -8.70 0.80
CA TRP A 80 -0.10 -8.39 -0.45
C TRP A 80 -1.30 -7.49 -0.14
N THR A 81 -1.40 -6.34 -0.79
CA THR A 81 -2.46 -5.36 -0.51
C THR A 81 -2.94 -4.63 -1.77
N THR A 82 -4.20 -4.18 -1.73
CA THR A 82 -4.81 -3.24 -2.68
C THR A 82 -4.88 -1.81 -2.12
N ASP A 83 -4.35 -1.57 -0.92
CA ASP A 83 -4.30 -0.26 -0.28
C ASP A 83 -3.47 0.74 -1.08
N GLN A 84 -3.95 1.99 -1.12
CA GLN A 84 -3.30 3.06 -1.88
C GLN A 84 -2.17 3.77 -1.13
N THR A 85 -2.13 3.68 0.21
CA THR A 85 -1.19 4.43 1.06
C THR A 85 -0.65 3.58 2.21
N VAL A 86 0.55 3.92 2.67
CA VAL A 86 1.20 3.29 3.83
C VAL A 86 0.28 3.27 5.05
N GLY A 87 -0.42 4.38 5.35
CA GLY A 87 -1.32 4.50 6.48
C GLY A 87 -2.57 3.61 6.38
N ALA A 88 -3.09 3.37 5.17
CA ALA A 88 -4.21 2.45 4.96
C ALA A 88 -3.78 0.99 5.20
N LEU A 89 -2.63 0.59 4.63
CA LEU A 89 -2.03 -0.74 4.86
C LEU A 89 -1.80 -1.01 6.35
N LEU A 90 -1.14 -0.09 7.07
CA LEU A 90 -0.86 -0.27 8.50
C LEU A 90 -2.16 -0.39 9.32
N LYS A 91 -3.22 0.34 8.94
CA LYS A 91 -4.55 0.23 9.58
C LYS A 91 -5.20 -1.13 9.31
N ASN A 92 -5.16 -1.63 8.07
CA ASN A 92 -5.75 -2.93 7.72
C ASN A 92 -5.00 -4.10 8.38
N GLU A 93 -3.67 -4.00 8.47
CA GLU A 93 -2.81 -4.92 9.21
C GLU A 93 -2.91 -4.79 10.74
N LYS A 94 -3.74 -3.85 11.24
CA LYS A 94 -3.96 -3.55 12.67
C LYS A 94 -2.67 -3.18 13.42
N ILE A 95 -1.78 -2.46 12.74
CA ILE A 95 -0.53 -1.94 13.30
C ILE A 95 -0.78 -0.51 13.77
N ASP A 96 -1.03 -0.35 15.07
CA ASP A 96 -1.16 0.96 15.70
C ASP A 96 0.19 1.69 15.70
N ILE A 97 0.20 2.92 15.18
CA ILE A 97 1.40 3.76 15.11
C ILE A 97 1.24 4.96 16.04
N GLY A 98 2.02 4.96 17.12
CA GLY A 98 2.10 6.02 18.11
C GLY A 98 2.67 7.34 17.58
N LYS A 99 2.61 8.39 18.40
CA LYS A 99 3.09 9.73 18.06
C LYS A 99 4.61 9.82 17.87
N HIS A 100 5.36 8.90 18.48
CA HIS A 100 6.84 8.89 18.49
C HIS A 100 7.45 7.76 17.67
N ASP A 101 6.62 6.96 17.02
CA ASP A 101 7.04 5.87 16.15
C ASP A 101 7.50 6.42 14.80
N GLN A 102 8.46 5.73 14.19
CA GLN A 102 8.98 6.09 12.87
C GLN A 102 8.41 5.14 11.81
N VAL A 103 7.92 5.71 10.71
CA VAL A 103 7.38 4.97 9.56
C VAL A 103 8.03 5.55 8.31
N THR A 104 8.73 4.70 7.57
CA THR A 104 9.47 5.08 6.36
C THR A 104 9.17 4.07 5.24
N PRO A 105 8.63 4.50 4.09
CA PRO A 105 8.12 5.84 3.76
C PRO A 105 6.93 6.28 4.63
N GLY A 106 6.57 7.56 4.58
CA GLY A 106 5.61 8.17 5.49
C GLY A 106 4.16 7.68 5.29
N LYS A 107 3.32 7.84 6.32
CA LYS A 107 1.93 7.34 6.35
C LYS A 107 1.06 7.79 5.16
N ASN A 108 1.34 8.93 4.56
CA ASN A 108 0.59 9.48 3.43
C ASN A 108 1.19 9.11 2.07
N ASP A 109 2.35 8.46 2.05
CA ASP A 109 3.02 8.08 0.81
C ASP A 109 2.26 6.95 0.13
N LYS A 110 2.23 7.00 -1.20
CA LYS A 110 1.54 6.00 -2.01
C LYS A 110 2.32 4.69 -2.00
N LEU A 111 1.59 3.58 -1.89
CA LEU A 111 2.21 2.27 -2.00
C LEU A 111 2.57 1.97 -3.46
N THR A 112 3.72 1.34 -3.65
CA THR A 112 4.24 0.88 -4.94
C THR A 112 4.63 -0.59 -4.86
N LYS A 113 4.73 -1.25 -6.01
CA LYS A 113 5.08 -2.67 -6.09
C LYS A 113 6.50 -2.92 -5.55
N ASP A 114 6.66 -3.98 -4.76
CA ASP A 114 7.94 -4.41 -4.18
C ASP A 114 8.57 -3.33 -3.25
N MET A 115 7.75 -2.45 -2.68
CA MET A 115 8.16 -1.35 -1.81
C MET A 115 8.60 -1.85 -0.44
N ASN A 116 9.74 -1.36 0.03
CA ASN A 116 10.23 -1.59 1.40
C ASN A 116 9.60 -0.56 2.35
N LEU A 117 8.82 -1.03 3.32
CA LEU A 117 8.20 -0.26 4.38
C LEU A 117 8.84 -0.65 5.72
N VAL A 118 9.37 0.33 6.45
CA VAL A 118 10.00 0.11 7.76
C VAL A 118 9.21 0.84 8.82
N VAL A 119 8.82 0.12 9.88
CA VAL A 119 8.19 0.64 11.08
C VAL A 119 9.09 0.35 12.28
N GLN A 120 9.41 1.40 13.04
CA GLN A 120 10.15 1.32 14.30
C GLN A 120 9.30 1.94 15.40
N GLN A 121 8.86 1.13 16.36
CA GLN A 121 8.04 1.60 17.48
C GLN A 121 8.89 2.28 18.57
N ALA A 122 8.29 3.19 19.32
CA ALA A 122 8.82 3.59 20.61
C ALA A 122 8.44 2.54 21.70
N PHE A 123 9.42 2.01 22.46
CA PHE A 123 9.38 0.98 23.56
C PHE A 123 10.12 1.52 24.82
N GLN A 124 9.88 1.20 26.13
CA GLN A 124 9.78 2.26 27.22
C GLN A 124 10.87 2.67 28.29
N VAL A 125 10.97 4.00 28.60
CA VAL A 125 11.72 4.64 29.75
C VAL A 125 10.90 5.54 30.71
N SER A 126 11.50 5.81 31.87
CA SER A 126 11.18 6.91 32.79
C SER A 126 12.43 7.78 33.06
N LEU A 127 12.25 9.10 33.21
CA LEU A 127 13.30 10.03 33.64
C LEU A 127 13.06 10.44 35.11
N ASN A 128 14.10 10.43 35.93
CA ASN A 128 14.05 10.87 37.34
C ASN A 128 15.03 12.02 37.59
N ASP A 129 14.57 13.26 37.38
CA ASP A 129 15.37 14.49 37.43
C ASP A 129 15.62 15.03 38.85
N GLY A 130 15.60 14.16 39.88
CA GLY A 130 15.80 14.52 41.29
C GLY A 130 14.75 15.44 41.94
N LYS A 131 13.98 16.21 41.16
CA LYS A 131 12.93 17.15 41.61
C LYS A 131 11.66 16.99 40.75
N ARG A 132 10.71 16.22 41.29
CA ARG A 132 9.39 15.84 40.72
C ARG A 132 9.44 14.85 39.55
N LYS A 133 8.80 13.69 39.72
CA LYS A 133 8.66 12.65 38.70
C LYS A 133 7.70 13.10 37.60
N LYS A 134 8.12 13.04 36.33
CA LYS A 134 7.23 13.03 35.16
C LYS A 134 7.32 11.66 34.48
N LYS A 135 6.17 10.99 34.28
CA LYS A 135 6.12 9.78 33.44
C LYS A 135 6.41 10.19 32.00
N CYS A 136 7.49 9.66 31.44
CA CYS A 136 7.76 9.77 30.01
C CYS A 136 7.24 8.54 29.27
N GLY A 137 6.94 8.75 28.00
CA GLY A 137 6.71 7.70 27.03
C GLY A 137 8.02 7.02 26.61
N PRO A 138 8.01 6.21 25.54
CA PRO A 138 8.97 5.12 25.48
C PRO A 138 10.42 5.35 24.92
N LEU A 139 11.53 4.85 25.57
CA LEU A 139 12.85 4.47 24.93
C LEU A 139 13.36 3.02 25.26
N ARG A 140 14.03 2.31 24.33
CA ARG A 140 14.72 1.00 24.52
C ARG A 140 16.14 1.10 23.96
N LEU A 141 17.12 0.52 24.65
CA LEU A 141 18.52 0.58 24.21
C LEU A 141 18.77 -0.30 22.97
N ARG A 142 19.55 0.24 22.03
CA ARG A 142 20.27 -0.59 21.05
C ARG A 142 21.41 -1.29 21.78
N SER A 143 21.51 -2.61 21.66
CA SER A 143 22.71 -3.34 22.06
C SER A 143 23.84 -3.00 21.08
N LEU A 144 24.92 -2.37 21.57
CA LEU A 144 26.18 -2.41 20.83
C LEU A 144 26.70 -3.84 20.90
N THR A 145 26.88 -4.45 19.73
CA THR A 145 27.73 -5.64 19.58
C THR A 145 29.18 -5.17 19.60
N PHE A 146 30.01 -5.81 20.42
CA PHE A 146 31.47 -5.62 20.44
C PHE A 146 32.14 -6.48 19.37
#